data_AF-A0A950XN52-F1
#
_entry.id   AF-A0A950XN52-F1
#
_cell.length_a   1.000
_cell.length_b   1.000
_cell.length_c   1.000
_cell.angle_alpha   90.00
_cell.angle_beta   90.00
_cell.angle_gamma   90.00
#
_symmetry.space_group_name_H-M   'P 1'
#
loop_
_entity.id
_entity.type
_entity.pdbx_description
1 polymer ?
#
loop_
_entity_poly.entity_id
_entity_poly.type
_entity_poly.pdbx_seq_one_letter_code
_entity_poly.pdbx_strand_id
1 'polypeptide(L)'
;VMGPNLLWHLGGGQGGIRHFMDHLMPRMAAGWPGLGNPELTPELQQQIITGVLEEADGQSIDELAAERDEMLLGLIAVRAEYGSSRATTA
;
A
#
# COMPACT_ATOMS: atom_id res chain seq x y z
N VAL A 1 4.84 -7.81 -4.26
CA VAL A 1 5.35 -6.52 -3.75
C VAL A 1 4.70 -6.24 -2.42
N MET A 2 3.48 -5.69 -2.34
CA MET A 2 2.85 -5.38 -1.06
C MET A 2 1.32 -5.27 -1.21
N GLY A 3 0.57 -5.65 -0.17
CA GLY A 3 -0.88 -5.50 -0.14
C GLY A 3 -1.34 -4.05 0.00
N PRO A 4 -2.60 -3.71 -0.35
CA PRO A 4 -3.10 -2.33 -0.36
C PRO A 4 -3.06 -1.65 1.01
N ASN A 5 -3.26 -2.39 2.10
CA ASN A 5 -3.27 -1.86 3.46
C ASN A 5 -1.88 -1.38 3.92
N LEU A 6 -0.83 -2.16 3.66
CA LEU A 6 0.55 -1.72 3.92
C LEU A 6 0.95 -0.57 2.96
N LEU A 7 0.43 -0.53 1.74
CA LEU A 7 0.65 0.62 0.85
C LEU A 7 -0.02 1.90 1.39
N TRP A 8 -1.18 1.81 2.04
CA TRP A 8 -1.76 2.93 2.77
C TRP A 8 -0.92 3.33 3.98
N HIS A 9 -0.34 2.35 4.69
CA HIS A 9 0.61 2.62 5.78
C HIS A 9 1.79 3.48 5.28
N LEU A 10 2.43 3.06 4.19
CA LEU A 10 3.50 3.82 3.54
C LEU A 10 3.03 5.18 3.02
N GLY A 11 1.82 5.25 2.44
CA GLY A 11 1.21 6.49 1.96
C GLY A 11 0.95 7.52 3.06
N GLY A 12 0.85 7.09 4.31
CA GLY A 12 0.79 7.95 5.48
C GLY A 12 2.12 8.62 5.85
N GLY A 13 3.22 8.29 5.16
CA GLY A 13 4.56 8.78 5.50
C GLY A 13 4.98 8.32 6.91
N GLN A 14 5.80 9.11 7.59
CA GLN A 14 6.35 8.76 8.90
C GLN A 14 5.29 8.62 10.01
N GLY A 15 4.08 9.16 9.81
CA GLY A 15 2.94 8.94 10.73
C GLY A 15 2.18 7.62 10.48
N GLY A 16 2.56 6.88 9.43
CA GLY A 16 1.98 5.59 9.06
C GLY A 16 0.48 5.61 8.83
N ILE A 17 -0.15 4.47 9.06
CA ILE A 17 -1.59 4.25 8.78
C ILE A 17 -2.50 5.22 9.55
N ARG A 18 -2.10 5.69 10.75
CA ARG A 18 -2.90 6.67 11.52
C ARG A 18 -2.98 7.98 10.76
N HIS A 19 -1.82 8.51 10.36
CA HIS A 19 -1.74 9.72 9.56
C HIS A 19 -2.44 9.56 8.19
N PHE A 20 -2.35 8.38 7.57
CA PHE A 20 -3.12 8.10 6.36
C PHE A 20 -4.64 8.23 6.59
N MET A 21 -5.16 7.61 7.66
CA MET A 21 -6.58 7.64 7.97
C MET A 21 -7.07 9.04 8.32
N ASP A 22 -6.27 9.84 9.00
CA ASP A 22 -6.66 11.19 9.42
C ASP A 22 -6.63 12.21 8.26
N HIS A 23 -5.70 12.04 7.31
CA HIS A 23 -5.43 13.07 6.29
C HIS A 23 -5.81 12.68 4.86
N LEU A 24 -5.72 11.40 4.48
CA LEU A 24 -5.89 10.95 3.10
C LEU A 24 -7.19 10.18 2.89
N MET A 25 -7.57 9.34 3.87
CA MET A 25 -8.77 8.52 3.76
C MET A 25 -10.07 9.32 3.59
N PRO A 26 -10.30 10.49 4.23
CA PRO A 26 -11.53 11.25 4.04
C PRO A 26 -11.75 11.67 2.58
N ARG A 27 -10.66 12.03 1.87
CA ARG A 27 -10.71 12.36 0.45
C ARG A 27 -10.99 11.14 -0.42
N MET A 28 -10.44 9.98 -0.06
CA MET A 28 -10.73 8.73 -0.78
C MET A 28 -12.18 8.30 -0.60
N ALA A 29 -12.68 8.38 0.64
CA ALA A 29 -14.04 7.99 1.01
C ALA A 29 -15.11 8.88 0.35
N ALA A 30 -14.79 10.14 0.02
CA ALA A 30 -15.68 11.02 -0.72
C ALA A 30 -16.12 10.47 -2.10
N GLY A 31 -15.37 9.51 -2.67
CA GLY A 31 -15.72 8.82 -3.92
C GLY A 31 -16.65 7.61 -3.76
N TRP A 32 -16.94 7.17 -2.54
CA TRP A 32 -17.73 5.95 -2.28
C TRP A 32 -19.25 6.01 -2.47
N PRO A 33 -19.94 7.17 -2.55
CA PRO A 33 -21.40 7.16 -2.72
C PRO A 33 -21.91 6.35 -3.93
N GLY A 34 -21.12 6.23 -5.00
CA GLY A 34 -21.44 5.39 -6.16
C GLY A 34 -21.31 3.87 -5.93
N LEU A 35 -20.78 3.44 -4.77
CA LEU A 35 -20.44 2.05 -4.44
C LEU A 35 -21.38 1.42 -3.40
N GLY A 36 -22.41 2.14 -2.94
CA GLY A 36 -23.39 1.63 -1.97
C GLY A 36 -23.24 2.18 -0.54
N ASN A 37 -22.63 3.36 -0.37
CA ASN A 37 -22.52 4.09 0.91
C ASN A 37 -21.85 3.31 2.07
N PRO A 38 -20.65 2.73 1.88
CA PRO A 38 -19.86 2.31 3.03
C PRO A 38 -19.52 3.53 3.90
N GLU A 39 -19.84 3.46 5.20
CA GLU A 39 -19.43 4.49 6.17
C GLU A 39 -18.11 4.06 6.82
N LEU A 40 -17.10 4.93 6.77
CA LEU A 40 -15.88 4.75 7.55
C LEU A 40 -16.15 5.19 8.99
N THR A 41 -16.75 4.31 9.79
CA THR A 41 -16.99 4.62 11.20
C THR A 41 -15.66 4.65 11.97
N PRO A 42 -15.61 5.36 13.11
CA PRO A 42 -14.43 5.35 13.98
C PRO A 42 -13.99 3.94 14.40
N GLU A 43 -14.95 3.04 14.64
CA GLU A 43 -14.68 1.65 15.02
C GLU A 43 -14.03 0.88 13.87
N LEU A 44 -14.53 1.04 12.64
CA LEU A 44 -13.95 0.43 11.45
C LEU A 44 -12.54 0.98 11.16
N GLN A 45 -12.36 2.30 11.28
CA GLN A 45 -11.05 2.93 11.14
C GLN A 45 -10.05 2.35 12.15
N GLN A 46 -10.46 2.17 13.41
CA GLN A 46 -9.61 1.57 14.44
C GLN A 46 -9.28 0.11 14.14
N GLN A 47 -10.25 -0.68 13.64
CA GLN A 47 -10.01 -2.07 13.24
C GLN A 47 -8.97 -2.16 12.11
N ILE A 48 -9.09 -1.33 11.07
CA ILE A 48 -8.13 -1.30 9.97
C ILE A 48 -6.76 -0.89 10.49
N ILE A 49 -6.70 0.16 11.30
CA ILE A 49 -5.45 0.62 11.91
C ILE A 49 -4.75 -0.50 12.68
N THR A 50 -5.47 -1.23 13.51
CA THR A 50 -4.91 -2.34 14.30
C THR A 50 -4.39 -3.44 13.38
N GLY A 51 -5.20 -3.91 12.43
CA GLY A 51 -4.80 -4.97 11.50
C GLY A 51 -3.61 -4.59 10.62
N VAL A 52 -3.52 -3.32 10.19
CA VAL A 52 -2.35 -2.84 9.41
C VAL A 52 -1.08 -2.82 10.26
N LEU A 53 -1.18 -2.48 11.55
CA LEU A 53 -0.01 -2.53 12.44
C LEU A 53 0.42 -3.95 12.79
N GLU A 54 -0.53 -4.87 12.94
CA GLU A 54 -0.24 -6.29 13.10
C GLU A 54 0.47 -6.85 11.86
N GLU A 55 -0.02 -6.51 10.66
CA GLU A 55 0.61 -6.90 9.39
C GLU A 55 2.00 -6.27 9.21
N ALA A 56 2.22 -5.05 9.72
CA ALA A 56 3.53 -4.38 9.66
C ALA A 56 4.57 -5.00 10.61
N ASP A 57 4.15 -5.85 11.55
CA ASP A 57 5.02 -6.60 12.49
C ASP A 57 6.12 -5.75 13.15
N GLY A 58 5.81 -4.49 13.47
CA GLY A 58 6.74 -3.56 14.11
C GLY A 58 7.84 -2.99 13.20
N GLN A 59 7.86 -3.33 11.90
CA GLN A 59 8.76 -2.71 10.92
C GLN A 59 8.45 -1.22 10.78
N SER A 60 9.49 -0.42 10.61
CA SER A 60 9.37 1.00 10.32
C SER A 60 8.91 1.26 8.88
N ILE A 61 8.42 2.48 8.63
CA ILE A 61 8.06 2.94 7.29
C ILE A 61 9.23 2.82 6.32
N ASP A 62 10.44 3.14 6.77
CA ASP A 62 11.64 3.12 5.93
C ASP A 62 12.04 1.68 5.58
N GLU A 63 11.94 0.74 6.53
CA GLU A 63 12.17 -0.69 6.27
C GLU A 63 11.16 -1.27 5.28
N LEU A 64 9.87 -1.02 5.49
CA LEU A 64 8.81 -1.48 4.60
C LEU A 64 8.92 -0.84 3.19
N ALA A 65 9.35 0.42 3.11
CA ALA A 65 9.60 1.08 1.83
C ALA A 65 10.79 0.46 1.09
N ALA A 66 11.89 0.18 1.80
CA ALA A 66 13.05 -0.49 1.22
C ALA A 66 12.69 -1.90 0.71
N GLU A 67 11.96 -2.68 1.50
CA GLU A 67 11.50 -4.02 1.12
C GLU A 67 10.64 -3.98 -0.17
N ARG A 68 9.69 -3.04 -0.23
CA ARG A 68 8.87 -2.80 -1.43
C ARG A 68 9.74 -2.48 -2.65
N ASP A 69 10.72 -1.61 -2.48
CA ASP A 69 11.55 -1.13 -3.58
C ASP A 69 12.49 -2.22 -4.10
N GLU A 70 13.08 -3.04 -3.22
CA GLU A 70 13.87 -4.22 -3.59
C GLU A 70 13.03 -5.20 -4.44
N MET A 71 11.82 -5.52 -4.00
CA MET A 71 10.91 -6.38 -4.76
C MET A 71 10.55 -5.80 -6.13
N LEU A 72 10.27 -4.49 -6.20
CA LEU A 72 9.93 -3.83 -7.47
C LEU A 72 11.10 -3.85 -8.44
N LEU A 73 12.32 -3.57 -7.97
CA LEU A 73 13.53 -3.62 -8.80
C LEU A 73 13.75 -5.03 -9.35
N GLY A 74 13.58 -6.07 -8.54
CA GLY A 74 13.66 -7.46 -8.98
C GLY A 74 12.64 -7.80 -10.07
N LEU A 75 11.37 -7.40 -9.89
CA LEU A 75 10.33 -7.63 -10.89
C LEU A 75 10.58 -6.87 -12.20
N ILE A 76 11.08 -5.64 -12.13
CA ILE A 76 11.44 -4.83 -13.30
C ILE A 76 12.58 -5.49 -14.07
N ALA A 77 13.61 -6.00 -13.36
CA ALA A 77 14.72 -6.70 -13.98
C ALA A 77 14.25 -7.95 -14.74
N VAL A 78 13.45 -8.81 -14.10
CA VAL A 78 12.88 -10.00 -14.75
C VAL A 78 12.06 -9.61 -15.99
N ARG A 79 11.22 -8.58 -15.90
CA ARG A 79 10.43 -8.10 -17.04
C ARG A 79 11.31 -7.62 -18.20
N ALA A 80 12.42 -6.94 -17.90
CA ALA A 80 13.36 -6.46 -18.92
C ALA A 80 14.07 -7.61 -19.64
N GLU A 81 14.46 -8.66 -18.92
CA GLU A 81 15.04 -9.87 -19.49
C GLU A 81 14.06 -10.59 -20.44
N TYR A 82 12.81 -10.78 -20.02
CA TYR A 82 11.77 -11.36 -20.87
C TYR A 82 11.48 -10.52 -22.12
N GLY A 83 11.48 -9.19 -22.00
CA GLY A 83 11.33 -8.28 -23.14
C GLY A 83 12.47 -8.40 -24.15
N SER A 84 13.71 -8.50 -23.66
CA SER A 84 14.92 -8.63 -24.48
C SER A 84 14.99 -10.00 -25.17
N SER A 85 14.59 -11.06 -24.47
CA SER A 85 14.46 -12.41 -25.02
C SER A 85 13.46 -12.45 -26.18
N ARG A 86 12.27 -11.86 -26.03
CA ARG A 86 11.26 -11.80 -27.11
C ARG A 86 11.72 -11.01 -28.34
N ALA A 87 12.56 -10.00 -28.16
CA ALA A 87 13.11 -9.21 -29.26
C ALA A 87 14.23 -9.95 -30.03
N THR A 88 14.85 -10.96 -29.42
CA THR A 88 15.95 -11.74 -30.03
C THR A 88 15.42 -12.94 -30.83
N THR A 89 14.23 -13.44 -30.51
CA THR A 89 13.60 -14.59 -31.18
C THR A 89 12.64 -14.22 -32.32
N ALA A 90 12.47 -12.93 -32.62
CA ALA A 90 11.65 -12.39 -33.70
C ALA A 90 12.53 -11.82 -34.81
#